data_AF-A0A6L5HNJ0-F1
#
_entry.id   AF-A0A6L5HNJ0-F1
#
_cell.length_a   1.000
_cell.length_b   1.000
_cell.length_c   1.000
_cell.angle_alpha   90.00
_cell.angle_beta   90.00
_cell.angle_gamma   90.00
#
_symmetry.space_group_name_H-M   'P 1'
#
loop_
_entity.id
_entity.type
_entity.pdbx_description
1 polymer ?
#
loop_
_entity_poly.entity_id
_entity_poly.type
_entity_poly.pdbx_seq_one_letter_code
_entity_poly.pdbx_strand_id
1 'polypeptide(L)'
;MLPVDELKAIKVRVTECLHLASAHFGKTFPEIPVKFDLTGKVGGYYCYHRSRATGKITQYFRFNRVLVRENLNEYLDQICPHEVAHYIARTEWGMGIKPHGTEWKSVMVDVFKLAPDRCHSMDTSNAAKQHFIYTCGCREHPLTKTKHNKILRGYGYRCRACSKPLVFSKEETPVDASVNVIPKLFVSTADAPLSEAHIRQIAGMIIEHQVLALVADPLMTDDAKLQKLGKALKVSPMAVARHPNPSTLPGGVTHAIIFGDRQIERQQRVAAAFEQRGAIVRKVRAGRA
;
A
#
# COMPACT_ATOMS: atom_id res chain seq x y z
N MET A 1 3.66 -19.75 -12.43
CA MET A 1 4.37 -18.67 -11.72
C MET A 1 3.60 -18.34 -10.46
N LEU A 2 4.26 -18.28 -9.30
CA LEU A 2 3.63 -17.81 -8.07
C LEU A 2 3.32 -16.30 -8.21
N PRO A 3 2.25 -15.78 -7.58
CA PRO A 3 1.99 -14.35 -7.56
C PRO A 3 3.18 -13.62 -6.93
N VAL A 4 3.76 -12.66 -7.66
CA VAL A 4 4.79 -11.78 -7.11
C VAL A 4 4.09 -10.78 -6.21
N ASP A 5 4.51 -10.67 -4.95
CA ASP A 5 4.11 -9.55 -4.08
C ASP A 5 4.98 -8.35 -4.47
N GLU A 6 4.45 -7.48 -5.33
CA GLU A 6 5.20 -6.37 -5.91
C GLU A 6 5.71 -5.42 -4.82
N LEU A 7 4.90 -5.15 -3.79
CA LEU A 7 5.30 -4.27 -2.70
C LEU A 7 6.41 -4.86 -1.85
N LYS A 8 6.40 -6.19 -1.65
CA LYS A 8 7.52 -6.90 -1.02
C LYS A 8 8.76 -6.85 -1.91
N ALA A 9 8.63 -7.04 -3.23
CA ALA A 9 9.75 -6.95 -4.16
C ALA A 9 10.43 -5.57 -4.13
N ILE A 10 9.64 -4.48 -4.05
CA ILE A 10 10.17 -3.12 -3.87
C ILE A 10 10.99 -2.99 -2.58
N LYS A 11 10.47 -3.49 -1.45
CA LYS A 11 11.20 -3.44 -0.17
C LYS A 11 12.51 -4.22 -0.24
N VAL A 12 12.47 -5.44 -0.79
CA VAL A 12 13.65 -6.28 -1.00
C VAL A 12 14.68 -5.54 -1.86
N ARG A 13 14.25 -4.92 -2.95
CA ARG A 13 15.14 -4.18 -3.84
C ARG A 13 15.77 -2.96 -3.18
N VAL A 14 15.01 -2.22 -2.38
CA VAL A 14 15.56 -1.12 -1.57
C VAL A 14 16.64 -1.63 -0.62
N THR A 15 16.38 -2.71 0.11
CA THR A 15 17.37 -3.35 1.00
C THR A 15 18.61 -3.81 0.23
N GLU A 16 18.46 -4.43 -0.94
CA GLU A 16 19.58 -4.81 -1.79
C GLU A 16 20.44 -3.60 -2.19
N CYS A 17 19.82 -2.51 -2.64
CA CYS A 17 20.55 -1.28 -2.98
C CYS A 17 21.31 -0.71 -1.76
N LEU A 18 20.73 -0.77 -0.57
CA LEU A 18 21.41 -0.35 0.68
C LEU A 18 22.61 -1.25 0.99
N HIS A 19 22.51 -2.56 0.76
CA HIS A 19 23.63 -3.49 0.93
C HIS A 19 24.74 -3.26 -0.09
N LEU A 20 24.40 -3.03 -1.37
CA LEU A 20 25.37 -2.70 -2.41
C LEU A 20 26.14 -1.41 -2.07
N ALA A 21 25.41 -0.37 -1.63
CA ALA A 21 26.04 0.85 -1.15
C ALA A 21 26.91 0.60 0.08
N SER A 22 26.42 -0.20 1.04
CA SER A 22 27.18 -0.49 2.25
C SER A 22 28.50 -1.19 1.95
N ALA A 23 28.48 -2.16 1.02
CA ALA A 23 29.67 -2.85 0.55
C ALA A 23 30.64 -1.91 -0.18
N HIS A 24 30.12 -1.00 -1.01
CA HIS A 24 30.95 -0.04 -1.77
C HIS A 24 31.64 1.00 -0.87
N PHE A 25 30.91 1.57 0.09
CA PHE A 25 31.44 2.62 0.98
C PHE A 25 32.10 2.08 2.26
N GLY A 26 32.07 0.76 2.47
CA GLY A 26 32.65 0.13 3.66
C GLY A 26 31.97 0.53 4.97
N LYS A 27 30.68 0.87 4.93
CA LYS A 27 29.90 1.29 6.11
C LYS A 27 28.43 0.94 5.99
N THR A 28 27.72 0.88 7.11
CA THR A 28 26.30 0.53 7.13
C THR A 28 25.41 1.72 6.79
N PHE A 29 24.52 1.55 5.82
CA PHE A 29 23.38 2.45 5.60
C PHE A 29 22.12 1.86 6.25
N PRO A 30 21.55 2.50 7.28
CA PRO A 30 20.38 1.95 7.96
C PRO A 30 19.15 1.92 7.05
N GLU A 31 18.33 0.89 7.22
CA GLU A 31 17.02 0.86 6.57
C GLU A 31 16.12 1.99 7.09
N ILE A 32 15.47 2.68 6.16
CA ILE A 32 14.47 3.70 6.47
C ILE A 32 13.09 3.25 5.95
N PRO A 33 11.98 3.73 6.54
CA PRO A 33 10.65 3.27 6.17
C PRO A 33 10.34 3.43 4.67
N VAL A 34 9.73 2.40 4.08
CA VAL A 34 9.20 2.41 2.71
C VAL A 34 7.67 2.54 2.76
N LYS A 35 7.13 3.58 2.13
CA LYS A 35 5.69 3.88 2.07
C LYS A 35 5.16 3.73 0.64
N PHE A 36 3.91 3.32 0.51
CA PHE A 36 3.21 3.17 -0.78
C PHE A 36 2.00 4.10 -0.84
N ASP A 37 2.24 5.39 -0.66
CA ASP A 37 1.22 6.42 -0.46
C ASP A 37 1.29 7.56 -1.51
N LEU A 38 2.13 7.42 -2.55
CA LEU A 38 2.10 8.32 -3.70
C LEU A 38 0.90 8.01 -4.60
N THR A 39 0.40 9.07 -5.21
CA THR A 39 -0.69 9.06 -6.20
C THR A 39 -0.30 9.95 -7.38
N GLY A 40 -0.99 9.83 -8.52
CA GLY A 40 -0.67 10.61 -9.72
C GLY A 40 0.47 9.99 -10.52
N LYS A 41 1.27 10.84 -11.18
CA LYS A 41 2.29 10.40 -12.15
C LYS A 41 3.68 10.14 -11.56
N VAL A 42 3.88 10.47 -10.29
CA VAL A 42 5.20 10.36 -9.67
C VAL A 42 5.45 8.91 -9.30
N GLY A 43 6.62 8.37 -9.68
CA GLY A 43 7.03 7.01 -9.38
C GLY A 43 7.55 6.81 -7.95
N GLY A 44 8.49 7.66 -7.52
CA GLY A 44 9.17 7.56 -6.23
C GLY A 44 9.60 8.90 -5.65
N TYR A 45 9.93 8.90 -4.36
CA TYR A 45 10.65 9.96 -3.66
C TYR A 45 11.45 9.41 -2.49
N TYR A 46 12.70 9.86 -2.35
CA TYR A 46 13.39 9.95 -1.08
C TYR A 46 13.02 11.23 -0.33
N CYS A 47 12.53 11.09 0.90
CA CYS A 47 12.12 12.20 1.75
C CYS A 47 13.09 12.35 2.92
N TYR A 48 13.55 13.58 3.15
CA TYR A 48 14.31 13.99 4.33
C TYR A 48 13.67 15.22 4.94
N HIS A 49 13.40 15.18 6.24
CA HIS A 49 12.93 16.32 7.00
C HIS A 49 13.75 16.46 8.28
N ARG A 50 14.21 17.68 8.56
CA ARG A 50 14.82 18.05 9.84
C ARG A 50 13.92 19.06 10.53
N SER A 51 13.38 18.69 11.68
CA SER A 51 12.61 19.59 12.53
C SER A 51 13.50 20.74 12.97
N ARG A 52 13.08 21.99 12.70
CA ARG A 52 13.80 23.19 13.16
C ARG A 52 13.76 23.35 14.67
N ALA A 53 12.66 22.96 15.31
CA ALA A 53 12.46 23.13 16.74
C ALA A 53 13.22 22.10 17.58
N THR A 54 13.26 20.84 17.13
CA THR A 54 13.80 19.73 17.92
C THR A 54 15.08 19.14 17.36
N GLY A 55 15.51 19.58 16.17
CA GLY A 55 16.62 18.99 15.43
C GLY A 55 16.36 17.57 14.91
N LYS A 56 15.24 16.95 15.27
CA LYS A 56 14.89 15.56 14.90
C LYS A 56 14.86 15.38 13.39
N ILE A 57 15.55 14.36 12.91
CA ILE A 57 15.57 13.96 11.52
C ILE A 57 14.53 12.86 11.29
N THR A 58 13.83 12.93 10.17
CA THR A 58 12.92 11.89 9.69
C THR A 58 13.21 11.65 8.22
N GLN A 59 13.47 10.39 7.88
CA GLN A 59 13.76 9.93 6.52
C GLN A 59 12.82 8.78 6.16
N TYR A 60 12.38 8.71 4.90
CA TYR A 60 11.60 7.59 4.38
C TYR A 60 11.57 7.64 2.85
N PHE A 61 11.36 6.47 2.23
CA PHE A 61 11.02 6.36 0.81
C PHE A 61 9.51 6.35 0.64
N ARG A 62 9.02 6.94 -0.45
CA ARG A 62 7.62 6.85 -0.88
C ARG A 62 7.60 6.36 -2.32
N PHE A 63 6.72 5.42 -2.62
CA PHE A 63 6.47 4.91 -3.96
C PHE A 63 4.98 4.96 -4.30
N ASN A 64 4.67 4.97 -5.58
CA ASN A 64 3.30 4.96 -6.08
C ASN A 64 2.79 3.53 -6.24
N ARG A 65 1.82 3.17 -5.40
CA ARG A 65 1.30 1.80 -5.31
C ARG A 65 0.72 1.29 -6.62
N VAL A 66 0.02 2.15 -7.37
CA VAL A 66 -0.59 1.77 -8.65
C VAL A 66 0.51 1.53 -9.68
N LEU A 67 1.46 2.45 -9.79
CA LEU A 67 2.56 2.34 -10.75
C LEU A 67 3.49 1.16 -10.46
N VAL A 68 3.75 0.83 -9.18
CA VAL A 68 4.54 -0.36 -8.80
C VAL A 68 3.93 -1.64 -9.37
N ARG A 69 2.61 -1.80 -9.28
CA ARG A 69 1.91 -2.98 -9.78
C ARG A 69 1.94 -3.07 -11.30
N GLU A 70 1.82 -1.92 -11.96
CA GLU A 70 1.72 -1.83 -13.41
C GLU A 70 3.08 -1.83 -14.11
N ASN A 71 4.16 -1.47 -13.40
CA ASN A 71 5.47 -1.23 -13.97
C ASN A 71 6.60 -1.79 -13.09
N LEU A 72 6.41 -2.98 -12.49
CA LEU A 72 7.33 -3.53 -11.49
C LEU A 72 8.79 -3.55 -11.95
N ASN A 73 9.07 -3.97 -13.19
CA ASN A 73 10.44 -4.05 -13.69
C ASN A 73 11.13 -2.68 -13.71
N GLU A 74 10.45 -1.62 -14.18
CA GLU A 74 10.98 -0.25 -14.16
C GLU A 74 11.31 0.20 -12.73
N TYR A 75 10.50 -0.22 -11.75
CA TYR A 75 10.80 0.06 -10.35
C TYR A 75 12.05 -0.67 -9.85
N LEU A 76 12.17 -1.96 -10.15
CA LEU A 76 13.27 -2.77 -9.66
C LEU A 76 14.60 -2.36 -10.32
N ASP A 77 14.56 -2.06 -11.61
CA ASP A 77 15.73 -1.79 -12.43
C ASP A 77 16.20 -0.34 -12.31
N GLN A 78 15.28 0.61 -12.08
CA GLN A 78 15.60 2.04 -12.15
C GLN A 78 15.09 2.85 -10.96
N ILE A 79 13.79 2.83 -10.65
CA ILE A 79 13.21 3.80 -9.68
C ILE A 79 13.66 3.53 -8.24
N CYS A 80 13.73 2.26 -7.80
CA CYS A 80 14.25 1.94 -6.47
C CYS A 80 15.71 2.35 -6.32
N PRO A 81 16.63 1.93 -7.23
CA PRO A 81 18.01 2.44 -7.23
C PRO A 81 18.09 3.97 -7.26
N HIS A 82 17.27 4.64 -8.07
CA HIS A 82 17.22 6.09 -8.19
C HIS A 82 16.94 6.78 -6.86
N GLU A 83 15.90 6.35 -6.14
CA GLU A 83 15.54 6.94 -4.85
C GLU A 83 16.57 6.60 -3.77
N VAL A 84 17.09 5.37 -3.76
CA VAL A 84 18.15 4.99 -2.83
C VAL A 84 19.42 5.80 -3.10
N ALA A 85 19.76 6.09 -4.35
CA ALA A 85 20.91 6.92 -4.69
C ALA A 85 20.80 8.34 -4.10
N HIS A 86 19.60 8.93 -4.02
CA HIS A 86 19.42 10.21 -3.31
C HIS A 86 19.70 10.09 -1.81
N TYR A 87 19.31 8.99 -1.20
CA TYR A 87 19.58 8.73 0.21
C TYR A 87 21.08 8.56 0.48
N ILE A 88 21.74 7.70 -0.29
CA ILE A 88 23.19 7.45 -0.17
C ILE A 88 23.95 8.75 -0.43
N ALA A 89 23.64 9.45 -1.52
CA ALA A 89 24.37 10.66 -1.87
C ALA A 89 24.26 11.76 -0.80
N ARG A 90 23.06 11.95 -0.23
CA ARG A 90 22.90 12.89 0.88
C ARG A 90 23.67 12.46 2.13
N THR A 91 23.75 11.17 2.38
CA THR A 91 24.39 10.62 3.58
C THR A 91 25.92 10.75 3.50
N GLU A 92 26.50 10.56 2.32
CA GLU A 92 27.93 10.69 2.08
C GLU A 92 28.38 12.15 1.97
N TRP A 93 27.63 12.98 1.25
CA TRP A 93 28.09 14.31 0.85
C TRP A 93 27.29 15.47 1.49
N GLY A 94 26.27 15.18 2.30
CA GLY A 94 25.56 16.19 3.08
C GLY A 94 24.48 16.99 2.32
N MET A 95 24.05 18.11 2.91
CA MET A 95 22.83 18.84 2.48
C MET A 95 23.03 19.87 1.33
N GLY A 96 24.20 19.94 0.70
CA GLY A 96 24.49 20.93 -0.35
C GLY A 96 24.48 20.39 -1.78
N ILE A 97 24.34 19.07 -1.96
CA ILE A 97 24.47 18.45 -3.27
C ILE A 97 23.27 18.79 -4.18
N LYS A 98 23.55 18.92 -5.48
CA LYS A 98 22.49 19.11 -6.46
C LYS A 98 21.67 17.83 -6.59
N PRO A 99 20.32 17.91 -6.70
CA PRO A 99 19.53 16.77 -7.12
C PRO A 99 20.09 16.22 -8.44
N HIS A 100 20.37 14.93 -8.49
CA HIS A 100 20.97 14.27 -9.66
C HIS A 100 22.34 14.84 -10.09
N GLY A 101 23.09 15.41 -9.13
CA GLY A 101 24.45 15.92 -9.30
C GLY A 101 25.50 14.80 -9.43
N THR A 102 26.78 15.17 -9.46
CA THR A 102 27.90 14.23 -9.64
C THR A 102 27.88 13.12 -8.60
N GLU A 103 27.56 13.45 -7.36
CA GLU A 103 27.48 12.54 -6.21
C GLU A 103 26.35 11.52 -6.37
N TRP A 104 25.20 11.94 -6.90
CA TRP A 104 24.10 11.02 -7.17
C TRP A 104 24.41 10.13 -8.38
N LYS A 105 25.03 10.70 -9.42
CA LYS A 105 25.43 9.95 -10.63
C LYS A 105 26.47 8.89 -10.32
N SER A 106 27.45 9.18 -9.45
CA SER A 106 28.45 8.20 -9.03
C SER A 106 27.79 7.04 -8.29
N VAL A 107 26.81 7.28 -7.42
CA VAL A 107 26.06 6.18 -6.80
C VAL A 107 25.35 5.31 -7.85
N MET A 108 24.65 5.92 -8.82
CA MET A 108 23.98 5.16 -9.88
C MET A 108 24.96 4.31 -10.71
N VAL A 109 26.07 4.91 -11.15
CA VAL A 109 27.02 4.28 -12.07
C VAL A 109 28.00 3.35 -11.34
N ASP A 110 28.62 3.81 -10.27
CA ASP A 110 29.73 3.12 -9.61
C ASP A 110 29.24 2.07 -8.61
N VAL A 111 28.10 2.32 -7.95
CA VAL A 111 27.52 1.40 -6.96
C VAL A 111 26.49 0.47 -7.62
N PHE A 112 25.49 1.04 -8.30
CA PHE A 112 24.38 0.25 -8.84
C PHE A 112 24.61 -0.28 -10.25
N LYS A 113 25.64 0.20 -10.95
CA LYS A 113 25.96 -0.16 -12.34
C LYS A 113 24.80 0.12 -13.30
N LEU A 114 24.10 1.24 -13.06
CA LEU A 114 22.95 1.69 -13.83
C LEU A 114 23.20 3.03 -14.50
N ALA A 115 22.53 3.25 -15.63
CA ALA A 115 22.48 4.56 -16.26
C ALA A 115 21.80 5.57 -15.29
N PRO A 116 22.35 6.78 -15.13
CA PRO A 116 21.82 7.79 -14.22
C PRO A 116 20.62 8.53 -14.82
N ASP A 117 19.59 7.78 -15.22
CA ASP A 117 18.40 8.33 -15.84
C ASP A 117 17.54 9.10 -14.82
N ARG A 118 17.13 10.31 -15.23
CA ARG A 118 16.35 11.22 -14.37
C ARG A 118 14.85 11.09 -14.59
N CYS A 119 14.45 10.56 -15.74
CA CYS A 119 13.07 10.51 -16.18
C CYS A 119 12.76 9.08 -16.61
N HIS A 120 11.65 8.56 -16.10
CA HIS A 120 11.17 7.21 -16.39
C HIS A 120 9.85 7.34 -17.16
N SER A 121 9.73 6.61 -18.25
CA SER A 121 8.51 6.58 -19.06
C SER A 121 7.69 5.37 -18.66
N MET A 122 6.63 5.61 -17.88
CA MET A 122 5.64 4.60 -17.50
C MET A 122 4.26 5.01 -18.01
N ASP A 123 3.40 4.04 -18.30
CA ASP A 123 1.98 4.37 -18.38
C ASP A 123 1.48 4.78 -16.99
N THR A 124 0.89 5.98 -16.91
CA THR A 124 0.38 6.57 -15.67
C THR A 124 -1.12 6.79 -15.73
N SER A 125 -1.80 6.29 -16.77
CA SER A 125 -3.22 6.47 -17.02
C SER A 125 -4.08 6.09 -15.80
N ASN A 126 -3.77 4.96 -15.17
CA ASN A 126 -4.48 4.47 -13.99
C ASN A 126 -4.10 5.18 -12.69
N ALA A 127 -2.83 5.56 -12.53
CA ALA A 127 -2.36 6.24 -11.33
C ALA A 127 -2.73 7.74 -11.29
N ALA A 128 -2.92 8.37 -12.45
CA ALA A 128 -3.17 9.80 -12.62
C ALA A 128 -4.57 10.13 -13.14
N LYS A 129 -5.57 9.32 -12.77
CA LYS A 129 -6.97 9.54 -13.14
C LYS A 129 -7.47 10.92 -12.68
N GLN A 130 -8.28 11.55 -13.53
CA GLN A 130 -8.84 12.88 -13.34
C GLN A 130 -10.25 12.78 -12.78
N HIS A 131 -10.36 12.59 -11.47
CA HIS A 131 -11.63 12.31 -10.78
C HIS A 131 -12.55 13.52 -10.62
N PHE A 132 -12.05 14.74 -10.80
CA PHE A 132 -12.84 15.94 -10.52
C PHE A 132 -13.38 16.53 -11.81
N ILE A 133 -14.67 16.32 -12.07
CA ILE A 133 -15.33 16.83 -13.26
C ILE A 133 -15.81 18.25 -13.00
N TYR A 134 -15.33 19.18 -13.83
CA TYR A 134 -15.79 20.55 -13.89
C TYR A 134 -16.53 20.81 -15.21
N THR A 135 -17.40 21.80 -15.24
CA THR A 135 -18.12 22.20 -16.44
C THR A 135 -18.11 23.71 -16.64
N CYS A 136 -18.08 24.14 -17.89
CA CYS A 136 -18.29 25.52 -18.34
C CYS A 136 -19.73 25.75 -18.87
N GLY A 137 -20.57 24.70 -18.86
CA GLY A 137 -21.80 24.61 -19.65
C GLY A 137 -21.59 24.28 -21.14
N CYS A 138 -20.35 24.34 -21.62
CA CYS A 138 -19.97 24.09 -23.01
C CYS A 138 -19.38 22.69 -23.25
N ARG A 139 -18.79 22.10 -22.21
CA ARG A 139 -18.21 20.75 -22.14
C ARG A 139 -17.81 20.43 -20.71
N GLU A 140 -17.53 19.16 -20.47
CA GLU A 140 -16.89 18.70 -19.23
C GLU A 140 -15.37 18.83 -19.30
N HIS A 141 -14.77 18.97 -18.13
CA HIS A 141 -13.35 19.17 -17.91
C HIS A 141 -12.90 18.29 -16.74
N PRO A 142 -12.39 17.08 -17.02
CA PRO A 142 -11.77 16.26 -16.01
C PRO A 142 -10.49 16.95 -15.50
N LEU A 143 -10.44 17.24 -14.21
CA LEU A 143 -9.31 17.89 -13.55
C LEU A 143 -8.61 16.93 -12.60
N THR A 144 -7.30 17.12 -12.47
CA THR A 144 -6.50 16.43 -11.45
C THR A 144 -6.82 16.96 -10.06
N LYS A 145 -6.55 16.16 -9.03
CA LYS A 145 -6.66 16.57 -7.61
C LYS A 145 -5.93 17.89 -7.32
N THR A 146 -4.77 18.10 -7.93
CA THR A 146 -4.01 19.35 -7.77
C THR A 146 -4.76 20.56 -8.30
N LYS A 147 -5.37 20.47 -9.50
CA LYS A 147 -6.16 21.57 -10.07
C LYS A 147 -7.43 21.81 -9.26
N HIS A 148 -8.12 20.75 -8.86
CA HIS A 148 -9.27 20.82 -7.95
C HIS A 148 -8.91 21.55 -6.65
N ASN A 149 -7.82 21.16 -5.97
CA ASN A 149 -7.35 21.81 -4.75
C ASN A 149 -6.94 23.28 -4.96
N LYS A 150 -6.39 23.63 -6.13
CA LYS A 150 -6.13 25.03 -6.46
C LYS A 150 -7.44 25.82 -6.60
N ILE A 151 -8.46 25.26 -7.25
CA ILE A 151 -9.77 25.92 -7.35
C ILE A 151 -10.38 26.13 -5.96
N LEU A 152 -10.32 25.12 -5.08
CA LEU A 152 -10.78 25.26 -3.69
C LEU A 152 -10.02 26.33 -2.89
N ARG A 153 -8.78 26.64 -3.26
CA ARG A 153 -7.98 27.74 -2.68
C ARG A 153 -8.21 29.09 -3.37
N GLY A 154 -9.25 29.21 -4.20
CA GLY A 154 -9.64 30.46 -4.86
C GLY A 154 -8.98 30.71 -6.22
N TYR A 155 -8.21 29.76 -6.76
CA TYR A 155 -7.63 29.94 -8.10
C TYR A 155 -8.70 29.77 -9.18
N GLY A 156 -8.92 30.81 -9.98
CA GLY A 156 -9.85 30.77 -11.11
C GLY A 156 -9.26 30.03 -12.32
N TYR A 157 -10.03 29.11 -12.89
CA TYR A 157 -9.72 28.51 -14.19
C TYR A 157 -10.89 28.76 -15.15
N ARG A 158 -10.56 28.98 -16.43
CA ARG A 158 -11.54 29.24 -17.50
C ARG A 158 -11.39 28.23 -18.62
N CYS A 159 -12.50 27.90 -19.27
CA CYS A 159 -12.49 27.06 -20.46
C CYS A 159 -11.78 27.78 -21.61
N ARG A 160 -10.87 27.09 -22.30
CA ARG A 160 -10.15 27.64 -23.46
C ARG A 160 -11.04 27.89 -24.68
N ALA A 161 -12.21 27.26 -24.75
CA ALA A 161 -13.12 27.38 -25.90
C ALA A 161 -14.16 28.50 -25.72
N CYS A 162 -14.73 28.66 -24.53
CA CYS A 162 -15.81 29.64 -24.30
C CYS A 162 -15.46 30.72 -23.27
N SER A 163 -14.27 30.68 -22.66
CA SER A 163 -13.79 31.62 -21.64
C SER A 163 -14.61 31.70 -20.34
N LYS A 164 -15.69 30.90 -20.20
CA LYS A 164 -16.49 30.80 -18.97
C LYS A 164 -15.71 30.11 -17.85
N PRO A 165 -15.97 30.48 -16.56
CA PRO A 165 -15.34 29.85 -15.42
C PRO A 165 -15.72 28.36 -15.32
N LEU A 166 -14.79 27.57 -14.80
CA LEU A 166 -15.01 26.16 -14.50
C LEU A 166 -15.74 26.02 -13.17
N VAL A 167 -16.92 25.40 -13.20
CA VAL A 167 -17.75 25.11 -12.01
C VAL A 167 -17.66 23.62 -11.70
N PHE A 168 -17.48 23.27 -10.43
CA PHE A 168 -17.42 21.87 -10.00
C PHE A 168 -18.77 21.20 -10.29
N SER A 169 -18.73 20.02 -10.91
CA SER A 169 -19.92 19.24 -11.24
C SER A 169 -20.03 18.00 -10.34
N LYS A 170 -19.03 17.11 -10.42
CA LYS A 170 -19.02 15.85 -9.66
C LYS A 170 -17.59 15.37 -9.44
N GLU A 171 -17.41 14.59 -8.39
CA GLU A 171 -16.23 13.72 -8.27
C GLU A 171 -16.63 12.35 -8.80
N GLU A 172 -16.02 11.94 -9.91
CA GLU A 172 -16.07 10.56 -10.35
C GLU A 172 -15.18 9.75 -9.42
N THR A 173 -15.82 9.11 -8.44
CA THR A 173 -15.14 8.09 -7.65
C THR A 173 -14.61 7.06 -8.64
N PRO A 174 -13.30 6.79 -8.68
CA PRO A 174 -12.84 5.64 -9.43
C PRO A 174 -13.60 4.44 -8.88
N VAL A 175 -14.38 3.78 -9.73
CA VAL A 175 -14.62 2.36 -9.52
C VAL A 175 -13.23 1.76 -9.60
N ASP A 176 -12.66 1.50 -8.42
CA ASP A 176 -11.32 1.00 -8.28
C ASP A 176 -11.33 -0.43 -8.83
N ALA A 177 -11.05 -0.53 -10.13
CA ALA A 177 -10.99 -1.77 -10.89
C ALA A 177 -9.88 -2.72 -10.37
N SER A 178 -9.19 -2.35 -9.28
CA SER A 178 -8.18 -3.14 -8.60
C SER A 178 -8.44 -3.33 -7.10
N VAL A 179 -9.68 -3.14 -6.61
CA VAL A 179 -10.03 -3.63 -5.28
C VAL A 179 -10.14 -5.14 -5.37
N ASN A 180 -9.20 -5.84 -4.73
CA ASN A 180 -9.37 -7.26 -4.46
C ASN A 180 -10.53 -7.39 -3.47
N VAL A 181 -11.75 -7.57 -3.99
CA VAL A 181 -12.94 -7.73 -3.16
C VAL A 181 -12.88 -9.11 -2.50
N ILE A 182 -13.08 -9.14 -1.18
CA ILE A 182 -13.35 -10.36 -0.43
C ILE A 182 -14.86 -10.36 -0.15
N PRO A 183 -15.67 -11.11 -0.92
CA PRO A 183 -17.12 -11.17 -0.69
C PRO A 183 -17.47 -11.61 0.73
N LYS A 184 -16.71 -12.56 1.29
CA LYS A 184 -16.89 -13.04 2.65
C LYS A 184 -15.57 -13.57 3.21
N LEU A 185 -15.13 -12.97 4.31
CA LEU A 185 -13.94 -13.32 5.08
C LEU A 185 -14.34 -14.12 6.32
N PHE A 186 -13.69 -15.25 6.55
CA PHE A 186 -13.74 -15.97 7.81
C PHE A 186 -12.50 -15.71 8.66
N VAL A 187 -12.66 -15.50 9.97
CA VAL A 187 -11.55 -15.34 10.92
C VAL A 187 -11.70 -16.30 12.09
N SER A 188 -10.63 -17.00 12.44
CA SER A 188 -10.55 -17.82 13.66
C SER A 188 -9.27 -17.51 14.42
N THR A 189 -9.38 -17.21 15.72
CA THR A 189 -8.21 -16.96 16.60
C THR A 189 -7.79 -18.18 17.42
N ALA A 190 -8.19 -19.39 17.01
CA ALA A 190 -8.23 -20.56 17.89
C ALA A 190 -9.10 -20.30 19.13
N ASP A 191 -8.83 -21.02 20.22
CA ASP A 191 -9.50 -20.81 21.51
C ASP A 191 -8.98 -19.55 22.24
N ALA A 192 -8.06 -18.80 21.62
CA ALA A 192 -7.56 -17.56 22.19
C ALA A 192 -8.55 -16.40 21.93
N PRO A 193 -8.78 -15.53 22.93
CA PRO A 193 -9.55 -14.31 22.72
C PRO A 193 -8.98 -13.45 21.59
N LEU A 194 -9.87 -12.81 20.83
CA LEU A 194 -9.45 -11.79 19.88
C LEU A 194 -8.72 -10.67 20.63
N SER A 195 -7.55 -10.25 20.13
CA SER A 195 -6.71 -9.23 20.77
C SER A 195 -6.47 -8.07 19.81
N GLU A 196 -6.03 -6.92 20.32
CA GLU A 196 -5.67 -5.78 19.48
C GLU A 196 -4.52 -6.11 18.52
N ALA A 197 -3.61 -7.00 18.91
CA ALA A 197 -2.54 -7.48 18.05
C ALA A 197 -3.12 -8.30 16.88
N HIS A 198 -4.08 -9.19 17.13
CA HIS A 198 -4.79 -9.92 16.09
C HIS A 198 -5.49 -8.96 15.12
N ILE A 199 -6.20 -7.95 15.61
CA ILE A 199 -6.89 -6.95 14.77
C ILE A 199 -5.90 -6.24 13.84
N ARG A 200 -4.79 -5.73 14.37
CA ARG A 200 -3.75 -5.07 13.57
C ARG A 200 -3.15 -6.01 12.53
N GLN A 201 -2.89 -7.26 12.90
CA GLN A 201 -2.28 -8.24 12.00
C GLN A 201 -3.23 -8.63 10.87
N ILE A 202 -4.51 -8.91 11.18
CA ILE A 202 -5.54 -9.20 10.18
C ILE A 202 -5.68 -8.02 9.22
N ALA A 203 -5.88 -6.80 9.73
CA ALA A 203 -6.03 -5.60 8.90
C ALA A 203 -4.79 -5.34 8.03
N GLY A 204 -3.58 -5.62 8.54
CA GLY A 204 -2.34 -5.54 7.76
C GLY A 204 -2.24 -6.58 6.65
N MET A 205 -2.68 -7.83 6.89
CA MET A 205 -2.62 -8.92 5.90
C MET A 205 -3.51 -8.69 4.67
N ILE A 206 -4.63 -7.99 4.86
CA ILE A 206 -5.63 -7.72 3.82
C ILE A 206 -5.88 -6.23 3.63
N ILE A 207 -4.87 -5.40 3.90
CA ILE A 207 -4.94 -3.93 3.78
C ILE A 207 -5.36 -3.45 2.38
N GLU A 208 -5.16 -4.32 1.39
CA GLU A 208 -5.41 -4.09 -0.03
C GLU A 208 -6.79 -4.57 -0.50
N HIS A 209 -7.59 -5.18 0.39
CA HIS A 209 -8.86 -5.81 0.05
C HIS A 209 -10.04 -5.03 0.63
N GLN A 210 -11.15 -5.02 -0.09
CA GLN A 210 -12.44 -4.59 0.46
C GLN A 210 -13.20 -5.84 0.91
N VAL A 211 -13.48 -5.93 2.21
CA VAL A 211 -14.27 -7.02 2.76
C VAL A 211 -15.74 -6.62 2.75
N LEU A 212 -16.61 -7.41 2.11
CA LEU A 212 -18.05 -7.15 2.10
C LEU A 212 -18.77 -7.75 3.31
N ALA A 213 -18.31 -8.92 3.78
CA ALA A 213 -18.85 -9.59 4.97
C ALA A 213 -17.74 -10.24 5.80
N LEU A 214 -17.84 -10.13 7.12
CA LEU A 214 -16.93 -10.74 8.09
C LEU A 214 -17.71 -11.76 8.92
N VAL A 215 -17.23 -13.00 8.94
CA VAL A 215 -17.77 -14.08 9.78
C VAL A 215 -16.69 -14.59 10.73
N ALA A 216 -16.91 -14.47 12.03
CA ALA A 216 -16.01 -15.01 13.05
C ALA A 216 -16.34 -16.46 13.39
N ASP A 217 -15.31 -17.18 13.83
CA ASP A 217 -15.43 -18.50 14.42
C ASP A 217 -16.40 -18.50 15.61
N PRO A 218 -17.25 -19.54 15.76
CA PRO A 218 -18.17 -19.66 16.89
C PRO A 218 -17.51 -19.54 18.28
N LEU A 219 -16.22 -19.89 18.39
CA LEU A 219 -15.47 -19.84 19.65
C LEU A 219 -14.93 -18.44 19.99
N MET A 220 -15.06 -17.47 19.09
CA MET A 220 -14.71 -16.07 19.36
C MET A 220 -15.87 -15.37 20.09
N THR A 221 -15.76 -15.24 21.41
CA THR A 221 -16.88 -14.77 22.26
C THR A 221 -16.94 -13.26 22.50
N ASP A 222 -15.91 -12.50 22.12
CA ASP A 222 -15.81 -11.05 22.35
C ASP A 222 -16.41 -10.24 21.18
N ASP A 223 -17.73 -10.00 21.24
CA ASP A 223 -18.47 -9.29 20.19
C ASP A 223 -18.02 -7.83 20.03
N ALA A 224 -17.59 -7.18 21.11
CA ALA A 224 -17.07 -5.81 21.07
C ALA A 224 -15.77 -5.73 20.24
N LYS A 225 -14.85 -6.67 20.42
CA LYS A 225 -13.63 -6.76 19.60
C LYS A 225 -13.93 -7.25 18.19
N LEU A 226 -14.93 -8.10 17.98
CA LEU A 226 -15.36 -8.49 16.64
C LEU A 226 -15.88 -7.29 15.84
N GLN A 227 -16.69 -6.43 16.46
CA GLN A 227 -17.11 -5.16 15.86
C GLN A 227 -15.93 -4.22 15.61
N LYS A 228 -14.95 -4.18 16.52
CA LYS A 228 -13.71 -3.42 16.32
C LYS A 228 -12.89 -3.92 15.13
N LEU A 229 -12.81 -5.24 14.93
CA LEU A 229 -12.21 -5.84 13.74
C LEU A 229 -12.98 -5.45 12.46
N GLY A 230 -14.30 -5.56 12.48
CA GLY A 230 -15.16 -5.11 11.38
C GLY A 230 -14.91 -3.65 11.00
N LYS A 231 -14.82 -2.76 12.00
CA LYS A 231 -14.48 -1.34 11.81
C LYS A 231 -13.09 -1.15 11.22
N ALA A 232 -12.07 -1.88 11.69
CA ALA A 232 -10.72 -1.82 11.14
C ALA A 232 -10.66 -2.25 9.65
N LEU A 233 -11.52 -3.19 9.27
CA LEU A 233 -11.67 -3.69 7.91
C LEU A 233 -12.68 -2.89 7.06
N LYS A 234 -13.29 -1.84 7.62
CA LYS A 234 -14.34 -1.03 6.99
C LYS A 234 -15.57 -1.85 6.53
N VAL A 235 -15.89 -2.92 7.25
CA VAL A 235 -17.08 -3.75 7.01
C VAL A 235 -18.28 -3.08 7.71
N SER A 236 -19.44 -3.07 7.05
CA SER A 236 -20.69 -2.61 7.68
C SER A 236 -20.98 -3.43 8.95
N PRO A 237 -21.38 -2.83 10.08
CA PRO A 237 -21.72 -3.57 11.30
C PRO A 237 -22.78 -4.66 11.08
N MET A 238 -23.72 -4.44 10.14
CA MET A 238 -24.75 -5.43 9.78
C MET A 238 -24.19 -6.65 9.02
N ALA A 239 -23.00 -6.53 8.44
CA ALA A 239 -22.31 -7.59 7.71
C ALA A 239 -21.18 -8.23 8.54
N VAL A 240 -21.14 -7.96 9.85
CA VAL A 240 -20.25 -8.59 10.82
C VAL A 240 -21.07 -9.55 11.67
N ALA A 241 -20.74 -10.84 11.61
CA ALA A 241 -21.46 -11.87 12.36
C ALA A 241 -20.50 -12.90 12.96
N ARG A 242 -20.94 -13.57 14.02
CA ARG A 242 -20.34 -14.82 14.50
C ARG A 242 -21.10 -15.99 13.90
N HIS A 243 -20.39 -17.01 13.43
CA HIS A 243 -21.05 -18.24 12.97
C HIS A 243 -21.73 -18.91 14.17
N PRO A 244 -23.01 -19.31 14.08
CA PRO A 244 -23.78 -19.71 15.25
C PRO A 244 -23.49 -21.14 15.74
N ASN A 245 -22.91 -22.00 14.92
CA ASN A 245 -22.78 -23.43 15.22
C ASN A 245 -21.31 -23.89 15.21
N PRO A 246 -20.73 -24.32 16.35
CA PRO A 246 -19.34 -24.78 16.45
C PRO A 246 -19.04 -26.04 15.64
N SER A 247 -20.05 -26.81 15.26
CA SER A 247 -19.94 -28.06 14.50
C SER A 247 -20.05 -27.87 12.99
N THR A 248 -20.29 -26.65 12.50
CA THR A 248 -20.41 -26.38 11.06
C THR A 248 -19.53 -25.20 10.64
N LEU A 249 -19.34 -25.04 9.32
CA LEU A 249 -18.60 -23.92 8.75
C LEU A 249 -19.49 -23.07 7.85
N PRO A 250 -19.38 -21.73 7.90
CA PRO A 250 -20.21 -20.84 7.11
C PRO A 250 -20.01 -21.08 5.59
N GLY A 251 -21.11 -21.00 4.86
CA GLY A 251 -21.12 -21.10 3.40
C GLY A 251 -20.71 -19.78 2.71
N GLY A 252 -20.21 -19.89 1.48
CA GLY A 252 -19.84 -18.75 0.63
C GLY A 252 -18.62 -17.96 1.12
N VAL A 253 -17.80 -18.54 2.01
CA VAL A 253 -16.52 -17.96 2.41
C VAL A 253 -15.54 -18.07 1.26
N THR A 254 -14.92 -16.96 0.90
CA THR A 254 -13.91 -16.89 -0.19
C THR A 254 -12.50 -16.81 0.34
N HIS A 255 -12.33 -16.28 1.56
CA HIS A 255 -11.04 -16.11 2.22
C HIS A 255 -11.17 -16.49 3.68
N ALA A 256 -10.17 -17.18 4.24
CA ALA A 256 -10.11 -17.51 5.66
C ALA A 256 -8.75 -17.14 6.25
N ILE A 257 -8.74 -16.47 7.39
CA ILE A 257 -7.54 -16.21 8.20
C ILE A 257 -7.67 -17.00 9.49
N ILE A 258 -6.77 -17.96 9.67
CA ILE A 258 -6.83 -18.93 10.76
C ILE A 258 -5.56 -18.83 11.59
N PHE A 259 -5.69 -18.39 12.83
CA PHE A 259 -4.60 -18.38 13.80
C PHE A 259 -4.56 -19.72 14.54
N GLY A 260 -3.36 -20.25 14.74
CA GLY A 260 -3.13 -21.47 15.50
C GLY A 260 -1.74 -22.04 15.28
N ASP A 261 -1.29 -22.90 16.19
CA ASP A 261 -0.09 -23.71 15.93
C ASP A 261 -0.45 -24.94 15.08
N ARG A 262 0.55 -25.53 14.43
CA ARG A 262 0.43 -26.81 13.70
C ARG A 262 -0.03 -27.97 14.60
N GLN A 263 -0.17 -27.79 15.91
CA GLN A 263 -0.64 -28.83 16.82
C GLN A 263 -2.14 -28.74 17.15
N ILE A 264 -2.83 -27.66 16.78
CA ILE A 264 -4.26 -27.51 17.10
C ILE A 264 -5.10 -28.21 16.02
N GLU A 265 -5.50 -29.46 16.30
CA GLU A 265 -6.25 -30.33 15.36
C GLU A 265 -7.51 -29.66 14.80
N ARG A 266 -8.24 -28.88 15.61
CA ARG A 266 -9.44 -28.16 15.14
C ARG A 266 -9.09 -27.15 14.05
N GLN A 267 -8.06 -26.33 14.25
CA GLN A 267 -7.69 -25.28 13.30
C GLN A 267 -7.15 -25.85 11.99
N GLN A 268 -6.45 -26.98 12.06
CA GLN A 268 -6.06 -27.72 10.87
C GLN A 268 -7.27 -28.23 10.08
N ARG A 269 -8.27 -28.83 10.77
CA ARG A 269 -9.51 -29.30 10.13
C ARG A 269 -10.31 -28.17 9.50
N VAL A 270 -10.46 -27.04 10.20
CA VAL A 270 -11.15 -25.84 9.68
C VAL A 270 -10.43 -25.31 8.43
N ALA A 271 -9.11 -25.22 8.48
CA ALA A 271 -8.31 -24.77 7.35
C ALA A 271 -8.44 -25.69 6.14
N ALA A 272 -8.29 -27.00 6.34
CA ALA A 272 -8.42 -28.01 5.29
C ALA A 272 -9.83 -27.99 4.66
N ALA A 273 -10.87 -27.82 5.48
CA ALA A 273 -12.24 -27.76 4.99
C ALA A 273 -12.51 -26.51 4.12
N PHE A 274 -11.91 -25.35 4.43
CA PHE A 274 -12.01 -24.18 3.57
C PHE A 274 -11.17 -24.29 2.29
N GLU A 275 -9.98 -24.88 2.38
CA GLU A 275 -9.14 -25.19 1.21
C GLU A 275 -9.89 -26.11 0.23
N GLN A 276 -10.54 -27.17 0.72
CA GLN A 276 -11.38 -28.07 -0.08
C GLN A 276 -12.59 -27.37 -0.73
N ARG A 277 -13.10 -26.29 -0.13
CA ARG A 277 -14.18 -25.46 -0.67
C ARG A 277 -13.69 -24.38 -1.64
N GLY A 278 -12.39 -24.35 -1.96
CA GLY A 278 -11.79 -23.39 -2.89
C GLY A 278 -11.57 -21.99 -2.28
N ALA A 279 -11.64 -21.84 -0.96
CA ALA A 279 -11.33 -20.57 -0.31
C ALA A 279 -9.82 -20.37 -0.19
N ILE A 280 -9.37 -19.11 -0.29
CA ILE A 280 -7.98 -18.74 -0.06
C ILE A 280 -7.72 -18.71 1.45
N VAL A 281 -6.92 -19.64 1.95
CA VAL A 281 -6.66 -19.81 3.39
C VAL A 281 -5.28 -19.30 3.77
N ARG A 282 -5.22 -18.40 4.76
CA ARG A 282 -3.99 -17.93 5.40
C ARG A 282 -3.89 -18.50 6.81
N LYS A 283 -2.91 -19.39 7.03
CA LYS A 283 -2.60 -19.97 8.35
C LYS A 283 -1.56 -19.08 9.04
N VAL A 284 -1.87 -18.61 10.24
CA VAL A 284 -1.06 -17.66 11.01
C VAL A 284 -0.61 -18.33 12.30
N ARG A 285 0.71 -18.38 12.54
CA ARG A 285 1.21 -18.91 13.82
C ARG A 285 0.78 -17.99 14.95
N ALA A 286 0.28 -18.56 16.05
CA ALA A 286 0.09 -17.81 17.28
C ALA A 286 1.47 -17.33 17.77
N GLY A 287 1.71 -16.02 17.75
CA GLY A 287 2.88 -15.47 18.42
C GLY A 287 2.75 -15.74 19.92
N ARG A 288 3.85 -16.13 20.58
CA ARG A 288 3.88 -16.03 22.05
C ARG A 288 3.62 -14.58 22.40
N ALA A 289 2.55 -14.34 23.16
CA ALA A 289 2.27 -13.03 23.75
C ALA A 289 3.44 -12.57 24.62
#